data_AF-A0A3N5KB96-F1
#
_entry.id   AF-A0A3N5KB96-F1
#
_cell.length_a   1.000
_cell.length_b   1.000
_cell.length_c   1.000
_cell.angle_alpha   90.00
_cell.angle_beta   90.00
_cell.angle_gamma   90.00
#
_symmetry.space_group_name_H-M   'P 1'
#
loop_
_entity.id
_entity.type
_entity.pdbx_description
1 polymer ?
#
loop_
_entity_poly.entity_id
_entity_poly.type
_entity_poly.pdbx_seq_one_letter_code
_entity_poly.pdbx_strand_id
1 'polypeptide(L)'
;MTDLSSRFDEMVEAAGRQGFLVFPGYVAEDLPSVWWQGNPDDWPDFLGIAKAEGVRTLFVGRAVLEAEDLQEIAEWVEEREGPGHSNGDRARLKTFERYLGLTGEVRLGWIKDGVAFVLQQQTEWYAEFLDLMEEVEEEDDDLED
;
A
#
# COMPACT_ATOMS: atom_id res chain seq x y z
N MET A 1 -2.38 4.18 -13.24
CA MET A 1 -1.05 4.82 -13.10
C MET A 1 -0.07 3.73 -12.71
N THR A 2 1.14 3.70 -13.27
CA THR A 2 2.09 2.59 -13.02
C THR A 2 3.00 2.83 -11.82
N ASP A 3 3.29 4.08 -11.48
CA ASP A 3 4.12 4.45 -10.33
C ASP A 3 3.49 5.66 -9.63
N LEU A 4 3.26 5.53 -8.32
CA LEU A 4 2.67 6.57 -7.49
C LEU A 4 3.71 7.50 -6.82
N SER A 5 5.00 7.36 -7.12
CA SER A 5 6.06 8.16 -6.49
C SER A 5 5.84 9.66 -6.64
N SER A 6 5.46 10.12 -7.85
CA SER A 6 5.15 11.55 -8.08
C SER A 6 3.88 12.00 -7.35
N ARG A 7 2.90 11.09 -7.21
CA ARG A 7 1.65 11.39 -6.47
C ARG A 7 1.91 11.49 -4.97
N PHE A 8 2.80 10.66 -4.42
CA PHE A 8 3.26 10.77 -3.04
C PHE A 8 3.91 12.14 -2.78
N ASP A 9 4.87 12.55 -3.62
CA ASP A 9 5.56 13.82 -3.47
C ASP A 9 4.57 15.00 -3.55
N GLU A 10 3.62 14.95 -4.49
CA GLU A 10 2.54 15.93 -4.63
C GLU A 10 1.70 16.05 -3.35
N MET A 11 1.29 14.92 -2.76
CA MET A 11 0.50 14.88 -1.53
C MET A 11 1.27 15.44 -0.33
N VAL A 12 2.54 15.06 -0.17
CA VAL A 12 3.41 15.55 0.91
C VAL A 12 3.58 17.07 0.82
N GLU A 13 3.90 17.58 -0.37
CA GLU A 13 4.04 19.02 -0.56
C GLU A 13 2.73 19.77 -0.33
N ALA A 14 1.61 19.23 -0.83
CA ALA A 14 0.30 19.85 -0.66
C ALA A 14 -0.11 19.89 0.81
N ALA A 15 0.12 18.82 1.57
CA ALA A 15 -0.13 18.77 3.00
C ALA A 15 0.70 19.85 3.74
N GLY A 16 1.99 19.96 3.42
CA GLY A 16 2.86 21.00 3.96
C GLY A 16 2.37 22.42 3.63
N ARG A 17 1.98 22.69 2.38
CA ARG A 17 1.42 23.99 1.95
C ARG A 17 0.13 24.34 2.71
N GLN A 18 -0.66 23.35 3.11
CA GLN A 18 -1.88 23.56 3.87
C GLN A 18 -1.66 23.76 5.37
N GLY A 19 -0.44 23.54 5.86
CA GLY A 19 -0.02 23.75 7.26
C GLY A 19 -0.04 22.50 8.12
N PHE A 20 -0.17 21.30 7.52
CA PHE A 20 -0.08 20.05 8.27
C PHE A 20 1.36 19.72 8.64
N LEU A 21 1.53 19.11 9.81
CA LEU A 21 2.72 18.34 10.15
C LEU A 21 2.62 17.00 9.44
N VAL A 22 3.51 16.75 8.48
CA VAL A 22 3.59 15.47 7.76
C VAL A 22 4.40 14.50 8.61
N PHE A 23 3.75 13.43 9.07
CA PHE A 23 4.39 12.33 9.77
C PHE A 23 4.60 11.16 8.79
N PRO A 24 5.83 10.69 8.57
CA PRO A 24 6.09 9.53 7.72
C PRO A 24 5.64 8.25 8.42
N GLY A 25 4.61 7.60 7.89
CA GLY A 25 4.12 6.33 8.43
C GLY A 25 2.65 6.06 8.10
N TYR A 26 2.21 4.86 8.48
CA TYR A 26 0.84 4.40 8.33
C TYR A 26 0.08 4.49 9.65
N VAL A 27 -1.24 4.63 9.54
CA VAL A 27 -2.12 4.34 10.67
C VAL A 27 -2.18 2.83 10.83
N ALA A 28 -1.99 2.35 12.05
CA ALA A 28 -2.05 0.94 12.37
C ALA A 28 -3.46 0.37 12.10
N GLU A 29 -3.51 -0.88 11.65
CA GLU A 29 -4.75 -1.54 11.19
C GLU A 29 -5.69 -1.91 12.34
N ASP A 30 -5.18 -1.97 13.58
CA ASP A 30 -5.94 -2.27 14.80
C ASP A 30 -6.81 -1.09 15.28
N LEU A 31 -6.66 0.10 14.68
CA LEU A 31 -7.48 1.26 14.99
C LEU A 31 -8.80 1.24 14.21
N PRO A 32 -9.93 1.58 14.86
CA PRO A 32 -11.19 1.81 14.15
C PRO A 32 -11.00 2.82 13.02
N SER A 33 -11.31 2.41 11.79
CA SER A 33 -10.96 3.18 10.60
C SER A 33 -12.19 3.46 9.73
N VAL A 34 -12.28 4.69 9.23
CA VAL A 34 -13.23 5.13 8.21
C VAL A 34 -12.45 5.39 6.92
N TRP A 35 -12.67 4.52 5.94
CA TRP A 35 -12.02 4.60 4.64
C TRP A 35 -12.75 5.56 3.70
N TRP A 36 -12.01 6.44 3.05
CA TRP A 36 -12.50 7.32 2.00
C TRP A 36 -13.16 6.49 0.89
N GLN A 37 -14.44 6.76 0.63
CA GLN A 37 -15.23 6.10 -0.42
C GLN A 37 -15.39 6.96 -1.69
N GLY A 38 -14.79 8.15 -1.71
CA GLY A 38 -14.80 9.04 -2.88
C GLY A 38 -13.80 8.59 -3.94
N ASN A 39 -13.72 9.34 -5.05
CA ASN A 39 -12.65 9.12 -6.02
C ASN A 39 -11.30 9.38 -5.32
N PRO A 40 -10.33 8.47 -5.40
CA PRO A 40 -9.02 8.69 -4.80
C PRO A 40 -8.29 9.92 -5.35
N ASP A 41 -8.55 10.32 -6.61
CA ASP A 41 -8.00 11.55 -7.20
C ASP A 41 -8.51 12.83 -6.52
N ASP A 42 -9.60 12.77 -5.77
CA ASP A 42 -10.14 13.86 -4.95
C ASP A 42 -9.42 13.97 -3.59
N TRP A 43 -8.20 13.44 -3.46
CA TRP A 43 -7.37 13.58 -2.27
C TRP A 43 -7.15 15.02 -1.77
N PRO A 44 -7.20 16.09 -2.60
CA PRO A 44 -7.15 17.45 -2.06
C PRO A 44 -8.36 17.78 -1.16
N ASP A 45 -9.53 17.20 -1.44
CA ASP A 45 -10.74 17.38 -0.63
C ASP A 45 -10.61 16.65 0.72
N PHE A 46 -9.98 15.47 0.72
CA PHE A 46 -9.62 14.75 1.95
C PHE A 46 -8.74 15.60 2.87
N LEU A 47 -7.73 16.28 2.33
CA LEU A 47 -6.92 17.25 3.08
C LEU A 47 -7.75 18.45 3.56
N GLY A 48 -8.66 18.95 2.73
CA GLY A 48 -9.57 20.04 3.07
C GLY A 48 -10.45 19.72 4.28
N ILE A 49 -10.97 18.48 4.35
CA ILE A 49 -11.76 17.98 5.48
C ILE A 49 -10.89 17.92 6.73
N ALA A 50 -9.70 17.29 6.66
CA ALA A 50 -8.79 17.23 7.80
C ALA A 50 -8.50 18.63 8.37
N LYS A 51 -8.29 19.62 7.49
CA LYS A 51 -8.04 21.00 7.87
C LYS A 51 -9.24 21.64 8.55
N ALA A 52 -10.44 21.47 7.99
CA ALA A 52 -11.68 21.99 8.56
C ALA A 52 -11.99 21.37 9.93
N GLU A 53 -11.62 20.11 10.14
CA GLU A 53 -11.73 19.37 11.40
C GLU A 53 -10.69 19.79 12.45
N GLY A 54 -9.73 20.66 12.09
CA GLY A 54 -8.69 21.18 12.97
C GLY A 54 -7.50 20.23 13.18
N VAL A 55 -7.33 19.24 12.29
CA VAL A 55 -6.22 18.28 12.34
C VAL A 55 -4.89 19.01 12.16
N ARG A 56 -3.90 18.64 12.98
CA ARG A 56 -2.54 19.20 12.88
C ARG A 56 -1.53 18.26 12.24
N THR A 57 -1.67 16.96 12.45
CA THR A 57 -0.75 15.95 11.95
C THR A 57 -1.46 15.05 10.95
N LEU A 58 -0.82 14.86 9.79
CA LEU A 58 -1.25 13.93 8.77
C LEU A 58 -0.20 12.82 8.66
N PHE A 59 -0.65 11.57 8.74
CA PHE A 59 0.17 10.40 8.47
C PHE A 59 0.20 10.17 6.96
N VAL A 60 1.40 10.08 6.40
CA VAL A 60 1.60 9.89 4.97
C VAL A 60 2.60 8.77 4.77
N GLY A 61 2.17 7.73 4.06
CA GLY A 61 2.96 6.54 3.79
C GLY A 61 2.92 6.17 2.31
N ARG A 62 3.91 5.39 1.88
CA ARG A 62 3.96 4.79 0.54
C ARG A 62 4.61 3.42 0.60
N ALA A 63 4.13 2.50 -0.22
CA ALA A 63 4.70 1.17 -0.34
C ALA A 63 5.41 1.06 -1.67
N VAL A 64 6.69 0.71 -1.61
CA VAL A 64 7.57 0.52 -2.76
C VAL A 64 7.83 -0.97 -2.85
N LEU A 65 7.72 -1.55 -4.05
CA LEU A 65 8.08 -2.95 -4.23
C LEU A 65 9.60 -3.10 -4.18
N GLU A 66 10.11 -3.75 -3.14
CA GLU A 66 11.53 -4.03 -2.95
C GLU A 66 11.90 -5.42 -3.47
N ALA A 67 13.21 -5.64 -3.67
CA ALA A 67 13.68 -6.94 -4.17
C ALA A 67 13.49 -8.06 -3.14
N GLU A 68 13.50 -7.71 -1.85
CA GLU A 68 13.31 -8.63 -0.73
C GLU A 68 11.89 -9.19 -0.74
N ASP A 69 10.87 -8.35 -1.00
CA ASP A 69 9.47 -8.76 -1.12
C ASP A 69 9.27 -9.86 -2.19
N LEU A 70 9.96 -9.75 -3.33
CA LEU A 70 9.88 -10.77 -4.40
C LEU A 70 10.69 -12.02 -4.08
N GLN A 71 11.72 -11.92 -3.24
CA GLN A 71 12.55 -13.05 -2.88
C GLN A 71 11.77 -14.03 -2.00
N GLU A 72 10.99 -13.53 -1.04
CA GLU A 72 10.15 -14.37 -0.17
C GLU A 72 9.17 -15.21 -0.98
N ILE A 73 8.43 -14.58 -1.90
CA ILE A 73 7.52 -15.29 -2.82
C ILE A 73 8.28 -16.28 -3.71
N ALA A 74 9.48 -15.91 -4.20
CA ALA A 74 10.26 -16.79 -5.07
C ALA A 74 10.71 -18.07 -4.34
N GLU A 75 11.12 -17.96 -3.08
CA GLU A 75 11.49 -19.10 -2.25
C GLU A 75 10.29 -20.03 -2.06
N TRP A 76 9.11 -19.49 -1.74
CA TRP A 76 7.86 -20.24 -1.63
C TRP A 76 7.49 -20.95 -2.95
N VAL A 77 7.57 -20.25 -4.09
CA VAL A 77 7.25 -20.84 -5.41
C VAL A 77 8.22 -22.00 -5.74
N GLU A 78 9.49 -21.87 -5.37
CA GLU A 78 10.48 -22.94 -5.57
C GLU A 78 10.20 -24.17 -4.71
N GLU A 79 9.80 -23.99 -3.45
CA GLU A 79 9.44 -25.09 -2.55
C GLU A 79 8.19 -25.84 -3.02
N ARG A 80 7.19 -25.10 -3.55
CA ARG A 80 5.88 -25.66 -3.91
C ARG A 80 5.85 -26.38 -5.26
N GLU A 81 6.47 -25.81 -6.29
CA GLU A 81 6.25 -26.29 -7.66
C GLU A 81 7.08 -27.53 -8.04
N GLY A 82 8.16 -27.81 -7.33
CA GLY A 82 9.11 -28.85 -7.72
C GLY A 82 9.53 -28.78 -9.20
N PRO A 83 10.24 -29.77 -9.74
CA PRO A 83 10.48 -29.84 -11.18
C PRO A 83 9.21 -30.35 -11.89
N GLY A 84 8.25 -29.46 -12.19
CA GLY A 84 7.19 -29.74 -13.17
C GLY A 84 5.76 -29.25 -12.88
N HIS A 85 5.48 -28.52 -11.80
CA HIS A 85 4.16 -27.88 -11.57
C HIS A 85 4.17 -26.38 -11.93
N SER A 86 2.95 -25.88 -12.18
CA SER A 86 2.50 -24.52 -12.55
C SER A 86 3.53 -23.58 -13.20
N ASN A 87 3.34 -23.20 -14.46
CA ASN A 87 4.12 -22.11 -15.07
C ASN A 87 3.56 -20.72 -14.69
N GLY A 88 2.56 -20.69 -13.80
CA GLY A 88 1.73 -19.52 -13.51
C GLY A 88 2.40 -18.55 -12.55
N ASP A 89 2.83 -19.04 -11.38
CA ASP A 89 3.32 -18.17 -10.30
C ASP A 89 4.74 -17.67 -10.61
N ARG A 90 5.59 -18.50 -11.23
CA ARG A 90 6.85 -18.03 -11.84
C ARG A 90 6.63 -16.93 -12.89
N ALA A 91 5.55 -17.00 -13.66
CA ALA A 91 5.25 -15.98 -14.67
C ALA A 91 4.68 -14.68 -14.04
N ARG A 92 3.94 -14.80 -12.93
CA ARG A 92 3.48 -13.67 -12.10
C ARG A 92 4.67 -12.99 -11.40
N LEU A 93 5.55 -13.74 -10.76
CA LEU A 93 6.80 -13.25 -10.17
C LEU A 93 7.63 -12.44 -11.17
N LYS A 94 7.90 -13.03 -12.35
CA LYS A 94 8.61 -12.36 -13.43
C LYS A 94 7.90 -11.10 -13.94
N THR A 95 6.57 -11.07 -13.81
CA THR A 95 5.78 -9.89 -14.12
C THR A 95 6.03 -8.78 -13.09
N PHE A 96 6.15 -9.09 -11.80
CA PHE A 96 6.40 -8.09 -10.75
C PHE A 96 7.83 -7.53 -10.77
N GLU A 97 8.83 -8.26 -11.26
CA GLU A 97 10.21 -7.78 -11.41
C GLU A 97 10.30 -6.43 -12.16
N ARG A 98 9.37 -6.14 -13.07
CA ARG A 98 9.35 -4.87 -13.83
C ARG A 98 8.88 -3.66 -13.02
N TYR A 99 8.32 -3.88 -11.83
CA TYR A 99 7.83 -2.85 -10.93
C TYR A 99 8.75 -2.61 -9.73
N LEU A 100 9.90 -3.30 -9.67
CA LEU A 100 10.90 -3.09 -8.62
C LEU A 100 11.31 -1.62 -8.51
N GLY A 101 11.26 -1.10 -7.27
CA GLY A 101 11.55 0.29 -6.94
C GLY A 101 10.43 1.28 -7.27
N LEU A 102 9.29 0.83 -7.82
CA LEU A 102 8.13 1.68 -8.06
C LEU A 102 7.21 1.72 -6.83
N THR A 103 6.53 2.85 -6.64
CA THR A 103 5.54 2.99 -5.58
C THR A 103 4.20 2.42 -6.03
N GLY A 104 3.76 1.34 -5.40
CA GLY A 104 2.52 0.64 -5.69
C GLY A 104 1.31 1.12 -4.90
N GLU A 105 1.55 1.73 -3.73
CA GLU A 105 0.52 2.30 -2.86
C GLU A 105 0.97 3.63 -2.25
N VAL A 106 0.03 4.56 -2.07
CA VAL A 106 0.17 5.72 -1.18
C VAL A 106 -1.04 5.82 -0.25
N ARG A 107 -0.80 6.15 1.02
CA ARG A 107 -1.84 6.25 2.05
C ARG A 107 -1.73 7.56 2.79
N LEU A 108 -2.86 8.24 2.96
CA LEU A 108 -3.02 9.40 3.80
C LEU A 108 -3.94 9.04 4.96
N GLY A 109 -3.65 9.56 6.15
CA GLY A 109 -4.59 9.43 7.25
C GLY A 109 -4.41 10.44 8.36
N TRP A 110 -5.45 10.60 9.17
CA TRP A 110 -5.37 11.29 10.45
C TRP A 110 -6.20 10.55 11.47
N ILE A 111 -5.92 10.80 12.75
CA ILE A 111 -6.68 10.23 13.87
C ILE A 111 -7.42 11.36 14.55
N LYS A 112 -8.73 11.17 14.76
CA LYS A 112 -9.58 12.06 15.53
C LYS A 112 -10.50 11.24 16.41
N ASP A 113 -10.53 11.56 17.71
CA ASP A 113 -11.40 10.92 18.70
C ASP A 113 -11.29 9.38 18.71
N GLY A 114 -10.08 8.85 18.48
CA GLY A 114 -9.81 7.41 18.46
C GLY A 114 -10.20 6.71 17.16
N VAL A 115 -10.66 7.45 16.15
CA VAL A 115 -10.99 6.92 14.82
C VAL A 115 -9.98 7.43 13.81
N ALA A 116 -9.44 6.51 13.02
CA ALA A 116 -8.60 6.82 11.87
C ALA A 116 -9.48 7.15 10.66
N PHE A 117 -9.14 8.20 9.94
CA PHE A 117 -9.73 8.50 8.64
C PHE A 117 -8.63 8.29 7.61
N VAL A 118 -8.88 7.44 6.62
CA VAL A 118 -7.84 6.92 5.74
C VAL A 118 -8.25 7.07 4.28
N LEU A 119 -7.33 7.54 3.45
CA LEU A 119 -7.43 7.49 2.00
C LEU A 119 -6.27 6.67 1.47
N GLN A 120 -6.57 5.76 0.55
CA GLN A 120 -5.58 4.94 -0.14
C GLN A 120 -5.70 5.09 -1.65
N GLN A 121 -4.56 5.17 -2.31
CA GLN A 121 -4.43 4.98 -3.74
C GLN A 121 -3.49 3.82 -3.97
N GLN A 122 -3.92 2.89 -4.82
CA GLN A 122 -3.18 1.69 -5.13
C GLN A 122 -3.17 1.48 -6.64
N THR A 123 -2.05 0.99 -7.14
CA THR A 123 -1.92 0.55 -8.53
C THR A 123 -2.48 -0.87 -8.70
N GLU A 124 -2.98 -1.18 -9.90
CA GLU A 124 -3.52 -2.53 -10.19
C GLU A 124 -2.47 -3.63 -9.97
N TRP A 125 -1.22 -3.39 -10.39
CA TRP A 125 -0.16 -4.39 -10.21
C TRP A 125 0.21 -4.60 -8.74
N TYR A 126 0.08 -3.59 -7.89
CA TYR A 126 0.37 -3.74 -6.47
C TYR A 126 -0.76 -4.46 -5.75
N ALA A 127 -2.02 -4.26 -6.19
CA ALA A 127 -3.14 -5.07 -5.73
C ALA A 127 -2.92 -6.55 -6.05
N GLU A 128 -2.58 -6.86 -7.31
CA GLU A 128 -2.28 -8.24 -7.74
C GLU A 128 -1.07 -8.85 -6.99
N PHE A 129 -0.09 -8.02 -6.61
CA PHE A 129 1.05 -8.45 -5.80
C PHE A 129 0.63 -8.80 -4.37
N LEU A 130 -0.22 -7.98 -3.74
CA LEU A 130 -0.75 -8.25 -2.40
C LEU A 130 -1.63 -9.49 -2.37
N ASP A 131 -2.46 -9.71 -3.40
CA ASP A 131 -3.27 -10.93 -3.52
C ASP A 131 -2.36 -12.17 -3.56
N LEU A 132 -1.22 -12.12 -4.26
CA LEU A 132 -0.25 -13.21 -4.28
C LEU A 132 0.45 -13.40 -2.93
N MET A 133 0.78 -12.33 -2.21
CA MET A 133 1.34 -12.42 -0.85
C MET A 133 0.36 -13.09 0.11
N GLU A 134 -0.93 -12.72 0.05
CA GLU A 134 -1.98 -13.34 0.88
C GLU A 134 -2.13 -14.83 0.55
N GLU A 135 -2.10 -15.22 -0.74
CA GLU A 135 -2.07 -16.63 -1.16
C GLU A 135 -0.87 -17.40 -0.56
N VAL A 136 0.30 -16.77 -0.47
CA VAL A 136 1.51 -17.35 0.14
C VAL A 136 1.33 -17.55 1.65
N GLU A 137 0.86 -16.51 2.34
CA GLU A 137 0.67 -16.51 3.81
C GLU A 137 -0.39 -17.51 4.27
N GLU A 138 -1.56 -17.56 3.61
CA GLU A 138 -2.64 -18.51 3.94
C GLU A 138 -2.18 -19.96 3.81
N GLU A 139 -1.37 -20.26 2.78
CA GLU A 139 -0.92 -21.62 2.54
C GLU A 139 0.23 -22.05 3.46
N ASP A 140 1.00 -21.11 4.03
CA ASP A 140 2.00 -21.40 5.05
C ASP A 140 1.33 -21.71 6.40
N ASP A 141 0.30 -20.95 6.77
CA ASP A 141 -0.51 -21.21 7.98
C ASP A 141 -1.17 -22.61 7.96
N ASP A 142 -1.69 -23.04 6.80
CA ASP A 142 -2.29 -24.38 6.60
C ASP A 142 -1.29 -25.55 6.75
N LEU A 143 0.02 -25.30 6.62
CA LEU A 143 1.08 -26.31 6.79
C LEU A 143 1.56 -26.44 8.23
N GLU A 144 1.25 -25.47 9.10
CA GLU A 144 1.61 -25.47 10.51
C GLU A 144 0.57 -26.15 11.43
N ASP A 145 -0.64 -26.44 10.91
CA ASP A 145 -1.74 -27.17 11.58
C ASP A 145 -1.75 -28.71 11.35
#